data_AF-A0A2V8L9N2-F1
#
_entry.id   AF-A0A2V8L9N2-F1
#
_cell.length_a   1.000
_cell.length_b   1.000
_cell.length_c   1.000
_cell.angle_alpha   90.00
_cell.angle_beta   90.00
_cell.angle_gamma   90.00
#
_symmetry.space_group_name_H-M   'P 1'
#
loop_
_entity.id
_entity.type
_entity.pdbx_description
1 polymer ?
#
loop_
_entity_poly.entity_id
_entity_poly.type
_entity_poly.pdbx_seq_one_letter_code
_entity_poly.pdbx_strand_id
1 'polypeptide(L)'
;MTGENVKLDRAENDLRQVANADDAATQEIINKLIREYRSLIASQGTIDQYIQYNRFWQRAIVQERERFDQLTKLYDLMRSGEVDVAEAVREVLGQPEVPSFLEVIQAQPDRVVVHVPVYTDIEDEAFLAVAKRSIEEMWQAKDVDTTYSLEIQFRNVKVSDLYPVDGAPKPGDHIDIRAHAAHFPTDGAVLTTGAEYTHSFVGRYVAVGRGDLFKRTLAHEFGHVLGFRDGYIRGYRDLGEQGFEILELTSFFDDIMSAPRQGSVQPAHFRLLLEGLKKIQR
;
A
#
# COMPACT_ATOMS: atom_id res chain seq x y z
N MET A 1 -4.63 15.55 -32.05
CA MET A 1 -5.50 14.40 -31.75
C MET A 1 -4.72 13.45 -30.86
N THR A 2 -5.20 13.20 -29.64
CA THR A 2 -4.59 12.23 -28.73
C THR A 2 -4.83 10.81 -29.26
N GLY A 3 -3.97 9.85 -28.90
CA GLY A 3 -4.09 8.46 -29.37
C GLY A 3 -5.43 7.79 -29.00
N GLU A 4 -6.07 8.23 -27.93
CA GLU A 4 -7.37 7.70 -27.47
C GLU A 4 -8.54 8.11 -28.38
N ASN A 5 -8.54 9.34 -28.93
CA ASN A 5 -9.57 9.75 -29.90
C ASN A 5 -9.48 8.91 -31.18
N VAL A 6 -8.26 8.56 -31.61
CA VAL A 6 -8.05 7.69 -32.78
C VAL A 6 -8.57 6.26 -32.52
N LYS A 7 -8.48 5.76 -31.29
CA LYS A 7 -9.03 4.45 -30.91
C LYS A 7 -10.57 4.48 -30.88
N LEU A 8 -11.17 5.54 -30.34
CA LEU A 8 -12.61 5.72 -30.35
C LEU A 8 -13.17 5.81 -31.78
N ASP A 9 -12.55 6.63 -32.64
CA ASP A 9 -12.94 6.75 -34.04
C ASP A 9 -12.83 5.41 -34.78
N ARG A 10 -11.82 4.59 -34.47
CA ARG A 10 -11.69 3.24 -35.03
C ARG A 10 -12.77 2.30 -34.52
N ALA A 11 -13.08 2.31 -33.22
CA ALA A 11 -14.13 1.49 -32.64
C ALA A 11 -15.51 1.83 -33.22
N GLU A 12 -15.81 3.12 -33.44
CA GLU A 12 -17.03 3.56 -34.10
C GLU A 12 -17.10 3.08 -35.56
N ASN A 13 -15.99 3.12 -36.28
CA ASN A 13 -15.92 2.62 -37.65
C ASN A 13 -16.08 1.09 -37.73
N ASP A 14 -15.45 0.35 -36.81
CA ASP A 14 -15.60 -1.11 -36.70
C ASP A 14 -17.07 -1.48 -36.38
N LEU A 15 -17.74 -0.71 -35.50
CA LEU A 15 -19.16 -0.91 -35.20
C LEU A 15 -20.06 -0.64 -36.42
N ARG A 16 -19.73 0.33 -37.27
CA ARG A 16 -20.47 0.58 -38.53
C ARG A 16 -20.30 -0.56 -39.54
N GLN A 17 -19.18 -1.28 -39.52
CA GLN A 17 -18.94 -2.42 -40.42
C GLN A 17 -19.76 -3.67 -40.04
N VAL A 18 -20.21 -3.78 -38.78
CA VAL A 18 -21.08 -4.87 -38.31
C VAL A 18 -22.39 -4.96 -39.12
N ALA A 19 -22.92 -3.83 -39.60
CA ALA A 19 -24.17 -3.81 -40.35
C ALA A 19 -24.14 -4.60 -41.68
N ASN A 20 -22.95 -4.88 -42.21
CA ASN A 20 -22.75 -5.59 -43.49
C ASN A 20 -21.93 -6.88 -43.34
N ALA A 21 -21.62 -7.30 -42.12
CA ALA A 21 -20.81 -8.49 -41.83
C ALA A 21 -21.69 -9.75 -41.67
N ASP A 22 -21.12 -10.93 -41.90
CA ASP A 22 -21.77 -12.19 -41.53
C ASP A 22 -21.73 -12.41 -40.01
N ASP A 23 -22.44 -13.45 -39.52
CA ASP A 23 -22.57 -13.70 -38.08
C ASP A 23 -21.22 -13.99 -37.40
N ALA A 24 -20.29 -14.64 -38.10
CA ALA A 24 -18.96 -14.98 -37.56
C ALA A 24 -18.07 -13.73 -37.44
N ALA A 25 -18.02 -12.91 -38.50
CA ALA A 25 -17.30 -11.64 -38.50
C ALA A 25 -17.91 -10.64 -37.51
N THR A 26 -19.24 -10.62 -37.37
CA THR A 26 -19.94 -9.81 -36.37
C THR A 26 -19.52 -10.18 -34.95
N GLN A 27 -19.48 -11.48 -34.63
CA GLN A 27 -19.01 -11.93 -33.30
C GLN A 27 -17.55 -11.56 -33.04
N GLU A 28 -16.68 -11.67 -34.04
CA GLU A 28 -15.27 -11.29 -33.90
C GLU A 28 -15.10 -9.79 -33.61
N ILE A 29 -15.80 -8.94 -34.37
CA ILE A 29 -15.78 -7.48 -34.19
C ILE A 29 -16.32 -7.10 -32.80
N ILE A 30 -17.46 -7.65 -32.39
CA ILE A 30 -18.04 -7.37 -31.07
C ILE A 30 -17.08 -7.82 -29.95
N ASN A 31 -16.49 -9.01 -30.05
CA ASN A 31 -15.53 -9.49 -29.05
C ASN A 31 -14.28 -8.62 -28.97
N LYS A 32 -13.79 -8.11 -30.11
CA LYS A 32 -12.70 -7.14 -30.17
C LYS A 32 -13.07 -5.83 -29.46
N LEU A 33 -14.23 -5.25 -29.79
CA LEU A 33 -14.73 -4.02 -29.17
C LEU A 33 -14.91 -4.16 -27.66
N ILE A 34 -15.43 -5.29 -27.18
CA ILE A 34 -15.55 -5.57 -25.74
C ILE A 34 -14.17 -5.57 -25.05
N ARG A 35 -13.16 -6.21 -25.67
CA ARG A 35 -11.79 -6.22 -25.12
C ARG A 35 -11.18 -4.82 -25.10
N GLU A 36 -11.33 -4.06 -26.16
CA GLU A 36 -10.82 -2.68 -26.26
C GLU A 36 -11.50 -1.77 -25.23
N TYR A 37 -12.83 -1.85 -25.09
CA TYR A 37 -13.58 -1.10 -24.09
C TYR A 37 -13.14 -1.43 -22.65
N ARG A 38 -12.94 -2.71 -22.33
CA ARG A 38 -12.39 -3.12 -21.02
C ARG A 38 -10.99 -2.54 -20.78
N SER A 39 -10.15 -2.49 -21.80
CA SER A 39 -8.82 -1.88 -21.70
C SER A 39 -8.88 -0.37 -21.48
N LEU A 40 -9.84 0.33 -22.12
CA LEU A 40 -10.07 1.75 -21.91
C LEU A 40 -10.55 2.04 -20.48
N ILE A 41 -11.51 1.27 -19.96
CA ILE A 41 -11.96 1.39 -18.57
C ILE A 41 -10.79 1.19 -17.59
N ALA A 42 -9.97 0.16 -17.79
CA ALA A 42 -8.80 -0.09 -16.94
C ALA A 42 -7.79 1.08 -16.99
N SER A 43 -7.57 1.63 -18.19
CA SER A 43 -6.69 2.79 -18.38
C SER A 43 -7.25 4.05 -17.71
N GLN A 44 -8.56 4.29 -17.81
CA GLN A 44 -9.23 5.37 -17.11
C GLN A 44 -9.10 5.22 -15.58
N GLY A 45 -9.37 4.03 -15.05
CA GLY A 45 -9.19 3.75 -13.62
C GLY A 45 -7.76 4.01 -13.14
N THR A 46 -6.77 3.66 -13.96
CA THR A 46 -5.35 3.96 -13.68
C THR A 46 -5.08 5.47 -13.63
N ILE A 47 -5.64 6.25 -14.58
CA ILE A 47 -5.50 7.72 -14.59
C ILE A 47 -6.17 8.33 -13.35
N ASP A 48 -7.37 7.88 -13.01
CA ASP A 48 -8.11 8.36 -11.84
C ASP A 48 -7.33 8.08 -10.55
N GLN A 49 -6.70 6.90 -10.44
CA GLN A 49 -5.80 6.57 -9.33
C GLN A 49 -4.59 7.52 -9.25
N TYR A 50 -3.93 7.83 -10.38
CA TYR A 50 -2.82 8.78 -10.37
C TYR A 50 -3.26 10.20 -9.97
N ILE A 51 -4.43 10.64 -10.41
CA ILE A 51 -4.99 11.95 -10.03
C ILE A 51 -5.29 11.97 -8.53
N GLN A 52 -5.94 10.94 -8.00
CA GLN A 52 -6.25 10.81 -6.58
C GLN A 52 -4.98 10.77 -5.73
N TYR A 53 -3.99 9.96 -6.14
CA TYR A 53 -2.70 9.85 -5.49
C TYR A 53 -1.96 11.19 -5.45
N ASN A 54 -1.94 11.92 -6.58
CA ASN A 54 -1.34 13.25 -6.62
C ASN A 54 -2.07 14.21 -5.68
N ARG A 55 -3.41 14.28 -5.74
CA ARG A 55 -4.23 15.14 -4.86
C ARG A 55 -4.04 14.83 -3.39
N PHE A 56 -3.85 13.56 -3.03
CA PHE A 56 -3.51 13.17 -1.67
C PHE A 56 -2.22 13.84 -1.22
N TRP A 57 -1.14 13.71 -1.99
CA TRP A 57 0.14 14.31 -1.62
C TRP A 57 0.13 15.84 -1.61
N GLN A 58 -0.59 16.48 -2.53
CA GLN A 58 -0.78 17.93 -2.48
C GLN A 58 -1.37 18.36 -1.12
N ARG A 59 -2.41 17.65 -0.65
CA ARG A 59 -3.02 17.93 0.66
C ARG A 59 -2.08 17.62 1.81
N ALA A 60 -1.38 16.47 1.78
CA ALA A 60 -0.47 16.06 2.83
C ALA A 60 0.69 17.06 3.02
N ILE A 61 1.27 17.56 1.93
CA ILE A 61 2.35 18.57 1.98
C ILE A 61 1.86 19.87 2.61
N VAL A 62 0.64 20.32 2.29
CA VAL A 62 0.07 21.53 2.89
C VAL A 62 -0.19 21.33 4.38
N GLN A 63 -0.73 20.16 4.77
CA GLN A 63 -1.08 19.86 6.15
C GLN A 63 0.15 19.67 7.05
N GLU A 64 1.22 19.07 6.54
CA GLU A 64 2.44 18.72 7.28
C GLU A 64 3.67 19.47 6.74
N ARG A 65 3.52 20.75 6.38
CA ARG A 65 4.54 21.52 5.65
C ARG A 65 5.92 21.48 6.30
N GLU A 66 6.00 21.69 7.61
CA GLU A 66 7.28 21.67 8.35
C GLU A 66 8.01 20.33 8.24
N ARG A 67 7.27 19.21 8.30
CA ARG A 67 7.84 17.86 8.14
C ARG A 67 8.38 17.69 6.73
N PHE A 68 7.62 18.10 5.71
CA PHE A 68 8.05 17.99 4.32
C PHE A 68 9.22 18.93 3.98
N ASP A 69 9.33 20.09 4.64
CA ASP A 69 10.51 20.97 4.52
C ASP A 69 11.77 20.29 5.06
N GLN A 70 11.67 19.58 6.19
CA GLN A 70 12.78 18.79 6.73
C GLN A 70 13.18 17.64 5.79
N LEU A 71 12.19 16.90 5.25
CA LEU A 71 12.45 15.82 4.28
C LEU A 71 13.07 16.34 2.99
N THR A 72 12.68 17.53 2.53
CA THR A 72 13.26 18.17 1.34
C THR A 72 14.71 18.58 1.56
N LYS A 73 15.03 19.15 2.73
CA LYS A 73 16.44 19.42 3.10
C LYS A 73 17.28 18.16 3.10
N LEU A 74 16.76 17.06 3.65
CA LEU A 74 17.46 15.78 3.65
C LEU A 74 17.63 15.22 2.23
N TYR A 75 16.60 15.33 1.38
CA TYR A 75 16.67 14.96 -0.03
C TYR A 75 17.82 15.70 -0.73
N ASP A 76 17.93 17.02 -0.54
CA ASP A 76 18.97 17.84 -1.17
C ASP A 76 20.37 17.47 -0.66
N LEU A 77 20.52 17.22 0.65
CA LEU A 77 21.78 16.75 1.26
C LEU A 77 22.22 15.37 0.74
N MET A 78 21.28 14.44 0.56
CA MET A 78 21.60 13.12 0.01
C MET A 78 21.92 13.19 -1.47
N ARG A 79 21.28 14.10 -2.21
CA ARG A 79 21.57 14.34 -3.62
C ARG A 79 22.94 15.00 -3.83
N SER A 80 23.42 15.83 -2.89
CA SER A 80 24.76 16.43 -2.97
C SER A 80 25.89 15.44 -2.64
N GLY A 81 25.57 14.30 -2.01
CA GLY A 81 26.55 13.26 -1.65
C GLY A 81 27.43 13.64 -0.45
N GLU A 82 27.02 14.65 0.34
CA GLU A 82 27.82 15.24 1.42
C GLU A 82 27.68 14.52 2.78
N VAL A 83 26.87 13.46 2.87
CA VAL A 83 26.51 12.81 4.14
C VAL A 83 26.68 11.29 4.04
N ASP A 84 27.07 10.64 5.14
CA ASP A 84 26.91 9.19 5.30
C ASP A 84 25.41 8.86 5.27
N VAL A 85 24.98 8.44 4.08
CA VAL A 85 23.61 8.16 3.70
C VAL A 85 22.95 7.18 4.68
N ALA A 86 23.69 6.20 5.21
CA ALA A 86 23.09 5.16 6.03
C ALA A 86 22.75 5.63 7.45
N GLU A 87 23.54 6.53 8.03
CA GLU A 87 23.28 7.07 9.36
C GLU A 87 22.17 8.13 9.33
N ALA A 88 22.22 9.08 8.39
CA ALA A 88 21.20 10.11 8.25
C ALA A 88 19.81 9.55 7.93
N VAL A 89 19.75 8.49 7.10
CA VAL A 89 18.49 7.78 6.82
C VAL A 89 17.96 7.08 8.07
N ARG A 90 18.81 6.42 8.86
CA ARG A 90 18.39 5.81 10.14
C ARG A 90 17.95 6.85 11.18
N GLU A 91 18.61 8.00 11.23
CA GLU A 91 18.29 9.07 12.17
C GLU A 91 16.94 9.72 11.85
N VAL A 92 16.68 10.02 10.57
CA VAL A 92 15.45 10.71 10.15
C VAL A 92 14.26 9.77 10.02
N LEU A 93 14.47 8.55 9.54
CA LEU A 93 13.38 7.56 9.43
C LEU A 93 13.12 6.84 10.76
N GLY A 94 14.08 6.85 11.67
CA GLY A 94 13.96 6.31 13.02
C GLY A 94 13.94 4.79 13.08
N GLN A 95 13.88 4.28 14.31
CA GLN A 95 13.59 2.87 14.59
C GLN A 95 12.10 2.60 14.39
N PRO A 96 11.69 1.38 14.00
CA PRO A 96 10.28 1.07 13.87
C PRO A 96 9.54 1.24 15.20
N GLU A 97 8.35 1.81 15.14
CA GLU A 97 7.42 1.90 16.28
C GLU A 97 6.69 0.58 16.42
N VAL A 98 7.37 -0.40 17.00
CA VAL A 98 6.89 -1.79 17.05
C VAL A 98 5.59 -1.88 17.87
N PRO A 99 4.47 -2.37 17.30
CA PRO A 99 3.23 -2.48 18.03
C PRO A 99 3.27 -3.54 19.14
N SER A 100 2.61 -3.26 20.26
CA SER A 100 2.57 -4.16 21.42
C SER A 100 1.76 -5.44 21.21
N PHE A 101 0.92 -5.50 20.17
CA PHE A 101 0.11 -6.68 19.83
C PHE A 101 0.89 -7.74 19.05
N LEU A 102 2.13 -7.45 18.62
CA LEU A 102 2.95 -8.44 17.95
C LEU A 102 3.48 -9.45 18.95
N GLU A 103 3.39 -10.73 18.60
CA GLU A 103 3.90 -11.82 19.43
C GLU A 103 5.02 -12.55 18.71
N VAL A 104 6.09 -12.89 19.44
CA VAL A 104 7.21 -13.66 18.88
C VAL A 104 7.11 -15.08 19.41
N ILE A 105 6.95 -16.02 18.48
CA ILE A 105 7.03 -17.43 18.77
C ILE A 105 8.36 -17.93 18.21
N GLN A 106 9.29 -18.24 19.09
CA GLN A 106 10.48 -19.01 18.70
C GLN A 106 10.05 -20.46 18.53
N ALA A 107 9.60 -20.79 17.32
CA ALA A 107 9.11 -22.13 16.98
C ALA A 107 10.22 -23.18 17.13
N GLN A 108 11.46 -22.84 16.79
CA GLN A 108 12.66 -23.67 16.88
C GLN A 108 13.91 -22.80 17.14
N PRO A 109 15.06 -23.37 17.56
CA PRO A 109 16.29 -22.59 17.77
C PRO A 109 16.71 -21.75 16.56
N ASP A 110 16.47 -22.25 15.35
CA ASP A 110 16.79 -21.67 14.05
C ASP A 110 15.59 -21.04 13.34
N ARG A 111 14.42 -20.95 14.00
CA ARG A 111 13.19 -20.43 13.40
C ARG A 111 12.45 -19.49 14.33
N VAL A 112 12.29 -18.25 13.87
CA VAL A 112 11.54 -17.21 14.54
C VAL A 112 10.29 -16.87 13.72
N VAL A 113 9.14 -16.94 14.36
CA VAL A 113 7.85 -16.57 13.76
C VAL A 113 7.30 -15.35 14.50
N VAL A 114 6.97 -14.29 13.76
CA VAL A 114 6.25 -13.13 14.30
C VAL A 114 4.77 -13.30 13.99
N HIS A 115 3.95 -13.46 15.02
CA HIS A 115 2.50 -13.55 14.92
C HIS A 115 1.89 -12.16 14.94
N VAL A 116 0.95 -11.94 14.02
CA VAL A 116 0.24 -10.67 13.85
C VAL A 116 -1.25 -10.92 13.92
N PRO A 117 -1.93 -10.60 15.04
CA PRO A 117 -3.38 -10.57 15.07
C PRO A 117 -3.87 -9.43 14.17
N VAL A 118 -4.76 -9.74 13.22
CA VAL A 118 -5.32 -8.76 12.28
C VAL A 118 -6.84 -8.85 12.30
N TYR A 119 -7.50 -7.78 12.70
CA TYR A 119 -8.94 -7.63 12.57
C TYR A 119 -9.32 -7.20 11.14
N THR A 120 -10.45 -7.68 10.65
CA THR A 120 -10.94 -7.28 9.33
C THR A 120 -12.47 -7.30 9.27
N ASP A 121 -13.04 -6.33 8.57
CA ASP A 121 -14.45 -6.28 8.19
C ASP A 121 -14.71 -6.82 6.78
N ILE A 122 -13.67 -7.35 6.11
CA ILE A 122 -13.77 -7.91 4.77
C ILE A 122 -14.38 -9.30 4.86
N GLU A 123 -15.53 -9.49 4.20
CA GLU A 123 -16.23 -10.79 4.17
C GLU A 123 -15.73 -11.73 3.06
N ASP A 124 -14.97 -11.22 2.09
CA ASP A 124 -14.40 -12.02 0.99
C ASP A 124 -13.22 -12.88 1.48
N GLU A 125 -13.53 -14.12 1.85
CA GLU A 125 -12.55 -15.11 2.30
C GLU A 125 -11.48 -15.43 1.25
N ALA A 126 -11.83 -15.41 -0.05
CA ALA A 126 -10.88 -15.70 -1.11
C ALA A 126 -9.84 -14.58 -1.24
N PHE A 127 -10.30 -13.32 -1.15
CA PHE A 127 -9.42 -12.17 -1.06
C PHE A 127 -8.50 -12.27 0.16
N LEU A 128 -9.06 -12.53 1.35
CA LEU A 128 -8.27 -12.65 2.59
C LEU A 128 -7.22 -13.76 2.50
N ALA A 129 -7.56 -14.92 1.94
CA ALA A 129 -6.60 -16.01 1.75
C ALA A 129 -5.44 -15.61 0.82
N VAL A 130 -5.74 -14.90 -0.27
CA VAL A 130 -4.72 -14.39 -1.19
C VAL A 130 -3.87 -13.30 -0.53
N ALA A 131 -4.48 -12.39 0.22
CA ALA A 131 -3.80 -11.32 0.94
C ALA A 131 -2.83 -11.89 1.99
N LYS A 132 -3.30 -12.79 2.85
CA LYS A 132 -2.48 -13.49 3.86
C LYS A 132 -1.28 -14.17 3.21
N ARG A 133 -1.52 -15.04 2.23
CA ARG A 133 -0.45 -15.75 1.53
C ARG A 133 0.56 -14.77 0.91
N SER A 134 0.09 -13.71 0.26
CA SER A 134 0.96 -12.75 -0.41
C SER A 134 1.85 -11.98 0.57
N ILE A 135 1.30 -11.59 1.73
CA ILE A 135 2.06 -10.92 2.78
C ILE A 135 3.06 -11.90 3.40
N GLU A 136 2.62 -13.10 3.79
CA GLU A 136 3.46 -14.10 4.45
C GLU A 136 4.57 -14.65 3.54
N GLU A 137 4.33 -14.82 2.24
CA GLU A 137 5.36 -15.21 1.27
C GLU A 137 6.44 -14.13 1.12
N MET A 138 6.06 -12.86 1.20
CA MET A 138 6.99 -11.73 1.08
C MET A 138 7.72 -11.44 2.39
N TRP A 139 7.03 -11.59 3.53
CA TRP A 139 7.58 -11.42 4.89
C TRP A 139 8.25 -12.69 5.39
N GLN A 140 9.26 -13.12 4.64
CA GLN A 140 10.21 -14.15 5.01
C GLN A 140 11.62 -13.65 4.75
N ALA A 141 12.54 -13.99 5.64
CA ALA A 141 13.95 -13.69 5.48
C ALA A 141 14.80 -14.80 6.07
N LYS A 142 15.98 -15.03 5.51
CA LYS A 142 16.93 -16.00 6.02
C LYS A 142 18.25 -15.30 6.32
N ASP A 143 18.72 -15.47 7.55
CA ASP A 143 20.09 -15.18 7.95
C ASP A 143 20.89 -16.49 7.98
N VAL A 144 22.20 -16.42 8.29
CA VAL A 144 23.11 -17.58 8.25
C VAL A 144 22.53 -18.81 8.97
N ASP A 145 22.06 -18.63 10.21
CA ASP A 145 21.58 -19.72 11.08
C ASP A 145 20.11 -19.59 11.49
N THR A 146 19.38 -18.60 10.96
CA THR A 146 18.00 -18.33 11.41
C THR A 146 17.09 -17.97 10.25
N THR A 147 15.95 -18.66 10.19
CA THR A 147 14.86 -18.33 9.28
C THR A 147 13.81 -17.53 10.04
N TYR A 148 13.42 -16.40 9.48
CA TYR A 148 12.39 -15.52 9.98
C TYR A 148 11.17 -15.59 9.07
N SER A 149 9.99 -15.63 9.68
CA SER A 149 8.73 -15.57 8.96
C SER A 149 7.68 -14.81 9.76
N LEU A 150 6.66 -14.34 9.06
CA LEU A 150 5.48 -13.72 9.64
C LEU A 150 4.28 -14.67 9.50
N GLU A 151 3.41 -14.67 10.50
CA GLU A 151 2.12 -15.37 10.46
C GLU A 151 0.96 -14.44 10.87
N ILE A 152 0.01 -14.26 9.96
CA ILE A 152 -1.18 -13.43 10.16
C ILE A 152 -2.33 -14.28 10.70
N GLN A 153 -2.95 -13.84 11.78
CA GLN A 153 -4.19 -14.42 12.25
C GLN A 153 -5.35 -13.45 12.01
N PHE A 154 -6.15 -13.70 10.96
CA PHE A 154 -7.34 -12.91 10.71
C PHE A 154 -8.44 -13.19 11.73
N ARG A 155 -9.07 -12.11 12.20
CA ARG A 155 -10.23 -12.10 13.08
C ARG A 155 -11.32 -11.25 12.41
N ASN A 156 -12.31 -11.91 11.83
CA ASN A 156 -13.42 -11.20 11.20
C ASN A 156 -14.29 -10.50 12.24
N VAL A 157 -14.60 -9.24 11.99
CA VAL A 157 -15.52 -8.42 12.78
C VAL A 157 -16.65 -7.97 11.87
N LYS A 158 -17.90 -8.14 12.28
CA LYS A 158 -19.01 -7.64 11.47
C LYS A 158 -19.07 -6.14 11.56
N VAL A 159 -19.42 -5.48 10.46
CA VAL A 159 -19.65 -4.02 10.45
C VAL A 159 -20.70 -3.61 11.50
N SER A 160 -21.70 -4.45 11.75
CA SER A 160 -22.71 -4.24 12.81
C SER A 160 -22.15 -4.19 14.22
N ASP A 161 -20.96 -4.78 14.45
CA ASP A 161 -20.32 -4.81 15.76
C ASP A 161 -19.37 -3.62 15.94
N LEU A 162 -18.91 -3.01 14.83
CA LEU A 162 -18.05 -1.83 14.82
C LEU A 162 -18.85 -0.53 15.02
N TYR A 163 -20.07 -0.48 14.52
CA TYR A 163 -20.90 0.71 14.54
C TYR A 163 -22.16 0.49 15.40
N PRO A 164 -22.53 1.45 16.27
CA PRO A 164 -23.87 1.46 16.85
C PRO A 164 -24.93 1.54 15.74
N VAL A 165 -26.14 1.03 16.02
CA VAL A 165 -27.26 0.97 15.06
C VAL A 165 -27.45 2.35 14.39
N ASP A 166 -27.49 2.35 13.04
CA ASP A 166 -27.55 3.51 12.13
C ASP A 166 -26.25 4.32 11.86
N GLY A 167 -25.10 3.91 12.42
CA GLY A 167 -23.81 4.58 12.19
C GLY A 167 -22.94 4.01 11.08
N ALA A 168 -23.29 2.85 10.52
CA ALA A 168 -22.47 2.16 9.53
C ALA A 168 -22.50 2.89 8.16
N PRO A 169 -21.33 3.08 7.50
CA PRO A 169 -21.27 3.61 6.15
C PRO A 169 -22.04 2.75 5.14
N LYS A 170 -22.70 3.40 4.18
CA LYS A 170 -23.40 2.73 3.08
C LYS A 170 -22.50 2.62 1.85
N PRO A 171 -22.78 1.68 0.94
CA PRO A 171 -22.06 1.59 -0.33
C PRO A 171 -22.09 2.93 -1.08
N GLY A 172 -20.91 3.49 -1.34
CA GLY A 172 -20.75 4.78 -2.03
C GLY A 172 -20.42 5.95 -1.12
N ASP A 173 -20.60 5.82 0.19
CA ASP A 173 -20.20 6.86 1.15
C ASP A 173 -18.67 7.03 1.16
N HIS A 174 -18.22 8.27 1.37
CA HIS A 174 -16.81 8.54 1.67
C HIS A 174 -16.57 8.30 3.15
N ILE A 175 -15.57 7.47 3.46
CA ILE A 175 -15.28 7.03 4.83
C ILE A 175 -13.97 7.68 5.29
N ASP A 176 -13.99 8.32 6.45
CA ASP A 176 -12.75 8.62 7.17
C ASP A 176 -12.19 7.30 7.69
N ILE A 177 -11.18 6.78 6.99
CA ILE A 177 -10.55 5.50 7.29
C ILE A 177 -9.91 5.47 8.68
N ARG A 178 -9.37 6.61 9.14
CA ARG A 178 -8.78 6.66 10.48
C ARG A 178 -9.86 6.55 11.54
N ALA A 179 -10.97 7.26 11.37
CA ALA A 179 -12.13 7.14 12.25
C ALA A 179 -12.71 5.72 12.20
N HIS A 180 -12.85 5.13 11.01
CA HIS A 180 -13.32 3.77 10.84
C HIS A 180 -12.43 2.74 11.57
N ALA A 181 -11.12 2.80 11.36
CA ALA A 181 -10.15 1.91 12.00
C ALA A 181 -10.14 2.05 13.53
N ALA A 182 -10.58 3.18 14.08
CA ALA A 182 -10.68 3.38 15.53
C ALA A 182 -11.83 2.57 16.17
N HIS A 183 -12.79 2.07 15.39
CA HIS A 183 -13.87 1.22 15.89
C HIS A 183 -13.44 -0.24 16.13
N PHE A 184 -12.33 -0.67 15.53
CA PHE A 184 -11.81 -2.03 15.75
C PHE A 184 -11.07 -2.13 17.08
N PRO A 185 -10.95 -3.34 17.67
CA PRO A 185 -10.08 -3.57 18.82
C PRO A 185 -8.64 -3.11 18.57
N THR A 186 -7.96 -2.72 19.65
CA THR A 186 -6.61 -2.14 19.63
C THR A 186 -5.51 -3.17 19.89
N ASP A 187 -5.85 -4.40 20.26
CA ASP A 187 -4.95 -5.53 20.51
C ASP A 187 -4.60 -6.30 19.22
N GLY A 188 -4.75 -5.66 18.06
CA GLY A 188 -4.35 -6.19 16.78
C GLY A 188 -4.29 -5.12 15.71
N ALA A 189 -3.71 -5.47 14.58
CA ALA A 189 -3.75 -4.65 13.38
C ALA A 189 -5.14 -4.69 12.72
N VAL A 190 -5.37 -3.84 11.72
CA VAL A 190 -6.60 -3.82 10.92
C VAL A 190 -6.28 -3.93 9.43
N LEU A 191 -7.01 -4.79 8.73
CA LEU A 191 -7.09 -4.80 7.28
C LEU A 191 -8.55 -4.50 6.89
N THR A 192 -8.79 -3.37 6.24
CA THR A 192 -10.14 -2.90 5.92
C THR A 192 -10.22 -2.39 4.47
N THR A 193 -11.41 -1.99 4.04
CA THR A 193 -11.70 -1.43 2.71
C THR A 193 -12.36 -0.06 2.81
N GLY A 194 -12.81 0.50 1.69
CA GLY A 194 -13.51 1.78 1.67
C GLY A 194 -12.60 2.99 1.45
N ALA A 195 -11.28 2.78 1.37
CA ALA A 195 -10.34 3.83 1.01
C ALA A 195 -10.46 4.18 -0.48
N GLU A 196 -10.07 5.40 -0.85
CA GLU A 196 -9.97 5.81 -2.26
C GLU A 196 -8.81 5.07 -2.95
N TYR A 197 -7.65 5.05 -2.30
CA TYR A 197 -6.45 4.33 -2.72
C TYR A 197 -5.87 3.55 -1.54
N THR A 198 -5.15 2.46 -1.86
CA THR A 198 -4.54 1.62 -0.82
C THR A 198 -3.46 2.40 -0.09
N HIS A 199 -3.57 2.45 1.23
CA HIS A 199 -2.57 3.08 2.11
C HIS A 199 -2.62 2.43 3.49
N SER A 200 -1.66 2.80 4.32
CA SER A 200 -1.55 2.31 5.68
C SER A 200 -1.37 3.45 6.68
N PHE A 201 -1.60 3.12 7.94
CA PHE A 201 -1.19 3.92 9.08
C PHE A 201 -0.26 3.10 9.94
N VAL A 202 0.91 3.66 10.23
CA VAL A 202 2.00 2.99 10.95
C VAL A 202 1.48 2.42 12.26
N GLY A 203 1.76 1.14 12.49
CA GLY A 203 1.41 0.41 13.69
C GLY A 203 -0.08 0.07 13.85
N ARG A 204 -0.94 0.36 12.86
CA ARG A 204 -2.39 0.17 13.02
C ARG A 204 -3.07 -0.55 11.88
N TYR A 205 -3.11 0.01 10.68
CA TYR A 205 -4.00 -0.49 9.63
C TYR A 205 -3.41 -0.45 8.23
N VAL A 206 -3.90 -1.34 7.37
CA VAL A 206 -3.92 -1.19 5.92
C VAL A 206 -5.37 -1.01 5.48
N ALA A 207 -5.65 0.03 4.72
CA ALA A 207 -6.94 0.26 4.10
C ALA A 207 -6.82 0.09 2.59
N VAL A 208 -7.56 -0.87 2.06
CA VAL A 208 -7.51 -1.26 0.66
C VAL A 208 -8.41 -0.32 -0.15
N GLY A 209 -7.83 0.27 -1.20
CA GLY A 209 -8.52 1.19 -2.09
C GLY A 209 -9.17 0.52 -3.30
N ARG A 210 -9.81 1.33 -4.13
CA ARG A 210 -10.42 0.87 -5.39
C ARG A 210 -9.35 0.73 -6.48
N GLY A 211 -8.87 -0.48 -6.70
CA GLY A 211 -7.86 -0.72 -7.72
C GLY A 211 -7.19 -2.08 -7.65
N ASP A 212 -6.41 -2.38 -8.68
CA ASP A 212 -5.52 -3.53 -8.65
C ASP A 212 -4.46 -3.35 -7.56
N LEU A 213 -4.33 -4.35 -6.70
CA LEU A 213 -3.36 -4.37 -5.62
C LEU A 213 -2.28 -5.41 -5.91
N PHE A 214 -1.06 -4.93 -6.15
CA PHE A 214 0.09 -5.82 -6.32
C PHE A 214 0.52 -6.40 -4.97
N LYS A 215 0.91 -7.68 -4.99
CA LYS A 215 1.38 -8.42 -3.79
C LYS A 215 2.47 -7.68 -3.01
N ARG A 216 3.44 -7.10 -3.72
CA ARG A 216 4.56 -6.34 -3.12
C ARG A 216 4.09 -5.04 -2.48
N THR A 217 3.17 -4.32 -3.13
CA THR A 217 2.56 -3.12 -2.55
C THR A 217 1.87 -3.49 -1.25
N LEU A 218 1.04 -4.53 -1.23
CA LEU A 218 0.38 -4.98 -0.01
C LEU A 218 1.39 -5.37 1.09
N ALA A 219 2.47 -6.09 0.74
CA ALA A 219 3.50 -6.46 1.70
C ALA A 219 4.26 -5.23 2.27
N HIS A 220 4.51 -4.21 1.45
CA HIS A 220 5.08 -2.94 1.89
C HIS A 220 4.14 -2.18 2.83
N GLU A 221 2.86 -2.03 2.45
CA GLU A 221 1.84 -1.42 3.33
C GLU A 221 1.69 -2.17 4.65
N PHE A 222 1.82 -3.50 4.62
CA PHE A 222 1.83 -4.31 5.83
C PHE A 222 3.08 -4.09 6.68
N GLY A 223 4.22 -3.73 6.09
CA GLY A 223 5.40 -3.30 6.83
C GLY A 223 5.13 -2.09 7.72
N HIS A 224 4.30 -1.15 7.27
CA HIS A 224 3.87 -0.04 8.10
C HIS A 224 3.05 -0.50 9.30
N VAL A 225 2.18 -1.50 9.13
CA VAL A 225 1.45 -2.11 10.25
C VAL A 225 2.40 -2.70 11.30
N LEU A 226 3.57 -3.20 10.90
CA LEU A 226 4.60 -3.70 11.82
C LEU A 226 5.41 -2.59 12.51
N GLY A 227 5.13 -1.32 12.20
CA GLY A 227 5.79 -0.15 12.79
C GLY A 227 6.90 0.46 11.94
N PHE A 228 7.20 -0.11 10.77
CA PHE A 228 8.22 0.46 9.88
C PHE A 228 7.69 1.73 9.21
N ARG A 229 8.57 2.71 9.05
CA ARG A 229 8.30 3.88 8.20
C ARG A 229 8.86 3.62 6.80
N ASP A 230 8.45 4.45 5.85
CA ASP A 230 9.04 4.44 4.51
C ASP A 230 10.55 4.63 4.62
N GLY A 231 11.30 3.76 3.95
CA GLY A 231 12.75 3.77 3.86
C GLY A 231 13.30 4.80 2.86
N TYR A 232 12.44 5.30 1.98
CA TYR A 232 12.76 6.34 1.01
C TYR A 232 12.38 7.72 1.55
N ILE A 233 13.02 8.75 1.01
CA ILE A 233 12.71 10.13 1.35
C ILE A 233 11.77 10.70 0.31
N ARG A 234 10.68 11.29 0.81
CA ARG A 234 9.72 12.03 0.00
C ARG A 234 9.76 13.50 0.39
N GLY A 235 10.48 14.28 -0.39
CA GLY A 235 10.46 15.74 -0.35
C GLY A 235 9.51 16.31 -1.39
N TYR A 236 9.60 17.62 -1.60
CA TYR A 236 8.81 18.29 -2.63
C TYR A 236 9.55 19.50 -3.20
N ARG A 237 9.08 19.97 -4.37
CA ARG A 237 9.41 21.28 -4.92
C ARG A 237 8.13 22.09 -5.10
N ASP A 238 8.12 23.30 -4.55
CA ASP A 238 7.01 24.24 -4.74
C ASP A 238 7.05 24.84 -6.15
N LEU A 239 6.01 24.62 -6.95
CA LEU A 239 5.85 25.18 -8.28
C LEU A 239 4.87 26.37 -8.30
N GLY A 240 4.51 26.91 -7.13
CA GLY A 240 3.56 28.01 -6.99
C GLY A 240 2.14 27.58 -7.38
N GLU A 241 1.54 28.29 -8.33
CA GLU A 241 0.16 28.03 -8.78
C GLU A 241 -0.03 26.64 -9.41
N GLN A 242 1.05 25.98 -9.83
CA GLN A 242 1.03 24.62 -10.39
C GLN A 242 1.03 23.53 -9.31
N GLY A 243 1.12 23.90 -8.03
CA GLY A 243 1.16 22.98 -6.90
C GLY A 243 2.57 22.47 -6.58
N PHE A 244 2.66 21.28 -6.00
CA PHE A 244 3.91 20.66 -5.57
C PHE A 244 4.34 19.54 -6.52
N GLU A 245 5.60 19.56 -6.94
CA GLU A 245 6.26 18.39 -7.52
C GLU A 245 6.77 17.49 -6.38
N ILE A 246 6.46 16.20 -6.43
CA ILE A 246 6.95 15.23 -5.43
C ILE A 246 8.36 14.80 -5.81
N LEU A 247 9.29 14.89 -4.86
CA LEU A 247 10.67 14.45 -5.02
C LEU A 247 10.89 13.18 -4.20
N GLU A 248 11.29 12.09 -4.85
CA GLU A 248 11.55 10.82 -4.16
C GLU A 248 12.99 10.36 -4.37
N LEU A 249 13.61 9.88 -3.29
CA LEU A 249 14.92 9.26 -3.32
C LEU A 249 14.86 7.92 -2.58
N THR A 250 15.09 6.84 -3.31
CA THR A 250 15.25 5.50 -2.73
C THR A 250 16.60 5.41 -2.02
N SER A 251 16.57 5.19 -0.71
CA SER A 251 17.77 5.09 0.13
C SER A 251 18.47 3.74 -0.01
N PHE A 252 17.70 2.65 -0.04
CA PHE A 252 18.20 1.28 -0.16
C PHE A 252 17.37 0.50 -1.20
N PHE A 253 18.01 0.01 -2.25
CA PHE A 253 17.31 -0.60 -3.39
C PHE A 253 16.87 -2.05 -3.14
N ASP A 254 17.46 -2.70 -2.14
CA ASP A 254 17.24 -4.09 -1.75
C ASP A 254 16.27 -4.25 -0.59
N ASP A 255 15.86 -3.16 0.06
CA ASP A 255 14.91 -3.15 1.17
C ASP A 255 13.48 -2.85 0.66
N ILE A 256 12.51 -3.71 1.02
CA ILE A 256 11.10 -3.52 0.68
C ILE A 256 10.50 -2.21 1.25
N MET A 257 10.96 -1.74 2.40
CA MET A 257 10.48 -0.49 3.00
C MET A 257 11.04 0.73 2.28
N SER A 258 12.22 0.61 1.67
CA SER A 258 12.87 1.67 0.89
C SER A 258 12.50 1.64 -0.60
N ALA A 259 12.28 0.46 -1.17
CA ALA A 259 12.07 0.23 -2.59
C ALA A 259 10.89 -0.74 -2.82
N PRO A 260 9.63 -0.33 -2.56
CA PRO A 260 8.46 -1.23 -2.58
C PRO A 260 8.27 -2.04 -3.86
N ARG A 261 8.78 -1.55 -5.00
CA ARG A 261 8.64 -2.22 -6.30
C ARG A 261 9.64 -3.35 -6.54
N GLN A 262 10.80 -3.31 -5.88
CA GLN A 262 11.93 -4.20 -6.21
C GLN A 262 12.69 -4.77 -5.01
N GLY A 263 12.64 -4.10 -3.86
CA GLY A 263 13.28 -4.53 -2.63
C GLY A 263 12.66 -5.79 -2.05
N SER A 264 13.35 -6.36 -1.08
CA SER A 264 12.97 -7.57 -0.34
C SER A 264 12.93 -7.30 1.16
N VAL A 265 12.18 -8.14 1.88
CA VAL A 265 12.26 -8.16 3.34
C VAL A 265 13.63 -8.69 3.74
N GLN A 266 14.32 -7.94 4.59
CA GLN A 266 15.65 -8.29 5.08
C GLN A 266 15.60 -8.90 6.49
N PRO A 267 16.57 -9.76 6.88
CA PRO A 267 16.68 -10.26 8.25
C PRO A 267 16.78 -9.13 9.29
N ALA A 268 17.33 -7.98 8.89
CA ALA A 268 17.39 -6.78 9.71
C ALA A 268 16.01 -6.32 10.20
N HIS A 269 14.96 -6.41 9.38
CA HIS A 269 13.60 -6.05 9.81
C HIS A 269 13.16 -6.87 11.01
N PHE A 270 13.32 -8.18 10.96
CA PHE A 270 12.96 -9.05 12.07
C PHE A 270 13.78 -8.75 13.31
N ARG A 271 15.10 -8.52 13.19
CA ARG A 271 15.93 -8.12 14.34
C ARG A 271 15.42 -6.84 15.00
N LEU A 272 15.04 -5.83 14.22
CA LEU A 272 14.48 -4.58 14.72
C LEU A 272 13.14 -4.79 15.45
N LEU A 273 12.25 -5.66 14.91
CA LEU A 273 11.00 -6.02 15.60
C LEU A 273 11.28 -6.70 16.95
N LEU A 274 12.20 -7.67 16.98
CA LEU A 274 12.57 -8.39 18.20
C LEU A 274 13.17 -7.45 19.25
N GLU A 275 14.02 -6.51 18.84
CA GLU A 275 14.59 -5.49 19.74
C GLU A 275 13.53 -4.54 20.29
N GLY A 276 12.59 -4.10 19.45
CA GLY A 276 11.46 -3.27 19.88
C GLY A 276 10.56 -3.98 20.89
N LEU A 277 10.19 -5.24 20.63
CA LEU A 277 9.35 -6.03 21.54
C LEU A 277 10.00 -6.25 22.90
N LYS A 278 11.32 -6.49 22.94
CA LYS A 278 12.07 -6.59 24.21
C LYS A 278 12.03 -5.30 25.03
N LYS A 279 11.90 -4.13 24.40
CA LYS A 279 11.78 -2.84 25.10
C LYS A 279 10.39 -2.64 25.70
N ILE A 280 9.34 -3.16 25.06
CA ILE A 280 7.94 -3.05 25.52
C ILE A 280 7.68 -3.99 26.71
N GLN A 281 8.37 -5.13 26.77
CA GLN A 281 8.20 -6.15 27.82
C GLN A 281 9.00 -5.88 29.11
N ARG A 282 9.79 -4.80 29.15
CA ARG A 282 10.55 -4.37 30.34
C ARG A 282 9.82 -3.26 31.07
#